data_AF-A0A9P6L5S6-F1
#
_entry.id   AF-A0A9P6L5S6-F1
#
_cell.length_a   1.000
_cell.length_b   1.000
_cell.length_c   1.000
_cell.angle_alpha   90.00
_cell.angle_beta   90.00
_cell.angle_gamma   90.00
#
_symmetry.space_group_name_H-M   'P 1'
#
loop_
_entity.id
_entity.type
_entity.pdbx_description
1 polymer ?
#
loop_
_entity_poly.entity_id
_entity_poly.type
_entity_poly.pdbx_seq_one_letter_code
_entity_poly.pdbx_strand_id
1 'polypeptide(L)'
;MSHESRPDLLMFGRTLRLPLVRDAVTAYRQQGMLREALEDAKDNNSDTDPDSDSESEDGQDLDADEDEDAVTGPVDGPPPLSDITLALKCARGYPLGSIWELGKHIKQENLEALVRIFLFYHQNPNSAGAPSVSACPSIDSIEDISVFHSAKAVFCAPSNSPGVGGLYREMIRSTPKWKTSGIIAPRRDCVLLHTGSDMPGARGFEVARVHLFFSFALEEEVFKCALIHEFCKSFDDPDPDNGMWVFEPDYNRDGFRLMSVIHIDSIVRAAHLLPVFKDDTPIPREINFTHTLDAFKAFYLNKYIDYHSFKTLF
;
A
#
# COMPACT_ATOMS: atom_id res chain seq x y z
N MET A 1 -6.30 -9.25 -45.02
CA MET A 1 -5.67 -10.54 -44.72
C MET A 1 -4.71 -10.28 -43.56
N SER A 2 -4.89 -10.71 -42.33
CA SER A 2 -5.82 -11.63 -41.66
C SER A 2 -6.13 -11.02 -40.29
N HIS A 3 -7.41 -10.90 -39.95
CA HIS A 3 -7.86 -10.69 -38.58
C HIS A 3 -7.53 -11.97 -37.80
N GLU A 4 -6.43 -11.98 -37.05
CA GLU A 4 -6.27 -12.94 -35.96
C GLU A 4 -6.92 -12.35 -34.72
N SER A 5 -8.13 -12.84 -34.46
CA SER A 5 -8.85 -12.67 -33.21
C SER A 5 -7.92 -13.00 -32.05
N ARG A 6 -7.62 -12.00 -31.21
CA ARG A 6 -7.00 -12.22 -29.91
C ARG A 6 -7.91 -13.17 -29.12
N PRO A 7 -7.40 -14.27 -28.56
CA PRO A 7 -8.19 -15.09 -27.66
C PRO A 7 -8.50 -14.26 -26.42
N ASP A 8 -9.76 -14.23 -26.03
CA ASP A 8 -10.26 -13.66 -24.80
C ASP A 8 -9.51 -14.25 -23.60
N LEU A 9 -8.42 -13.62 -23.19
CA LEU A 9 -7.80 -13.84 -21.90
C LEU A 9 -8.58 -13.02 -20.87
N LEU A 10 -9.82 -13.45 -20.62
CA LEU A 10 -10.55 -13.11 -19.41
C LEU A 10 -9.78 -13.74 -18.25
N MET A 11 -8.75 -13.03 -17.77
CA MET A 11 -8.06 -13.35 -16.53
C MET A 11 -9.13 -13.35 -15.43
N PHE A 12 -9.46 -14.56 -14.98
CA PHE A 12 -10.31 -14.80 -13.83
C PHE A 12 -9.87 -13.91 -12.67
N GLY A 13 -10.84 -13.19 -12.09
CA GLY A 13 -10.66 -12.34 -10.92
C GLY A 13 -9.71 -12.97 -9.92
N ARG A 14 -8.49 -12.44 -9.90
CA ARG A 14 -7.48 -12.76 -8.89
C ARG A 14 -7.83 -11.86 -7.72
N THR A 15 -8.85 -12.24 -6.94
CA THR A 15 -8.96 -11.72 -5.58
C THR A 15 -7.62 -11.99 -4.93
N LEU A 16 -6.85 -10.94 -4.64
CA LEU A 16 -5.49 -11.02 -4.13
C LEU A 16 -5.36 -12.22 -3.19
N ARG A 17 -4.71 -13.27 -3.71
CA ARG A 17 -4.30 -14.40 -2.90
C ARG A 17 -3.18 -13.87 -2.05
N LEU A 18 -3.52 -13.45 -0.85
CA LEU A 18 -2.55 -13.17 0.18
C LEU A 18 -2.65 -14.26 1.27
N PRO A 19 -2.33 -15.55 1.00
CA PRO A 19 -2.13 -16.51 2.08
C PRO A 19 -0.99 -16.01 2.96
N LEU A 20 -1.25 -16.01 4.27
CA LEU A 20 -0.30 -15.69 5.34
C LEU A 20 0.67 -14.56 4.96
N VAL A 21 0.14 -13.35 4.77
CA VAL A 21 0.94 -12.11 4.70
C VAL A 21 1.96 -12.07 5.83
N ARG A 22 1.59 -12.53 7.02
CA ARG A 22 2.50 -12.64 8.16
C ARG A 22 3.67 -13.58 7.90
N ASP A 23 3.46 -14.75 7.30
CA ASP A 23 4.54 -15.71 6.99
C ASP A 23 5.31 -15.31 5.75
N ALA A 24 4.68 -14.69 4.76
CA ALA A 24 5.28 -14.18 3.54
C ALA A 24 6.21 -12.98 3.83
N VAL A 25 5.73 -12.01 4.61
CA VAL A 25 6.56 -10.94 5.18
C VAL A 25 7.66 -11.56 6.05
N THR A 26 7.36 -12.58 6.85
CA THR A 26 8.38 -13.30 7.65
C THR A 26 9.38 -14.10 6.79
N ALA A 27 9.00 -14.62 5.64
CA ALA A 27 9.86 -15.34 4.70
C ALA A 27 10.75 -14.36 3.93
N TYR A 28 10.20 -13.22 3.51
CA TYR A 28 10.97 -12.08 3.01
C TYR A 28 12.01 -11.61 4.04
N ARG A 29 11.66 -11.60 5.34
CA ARG A 29 12.64 -11.37 6.43
C ARG A 29 13.75 -12.43 6.45
N GLN A 30 13.42 -13.70 6.18
CA GLN A 30 14.36 -14.83 6.28
C GLN A 30 15.29 -15.01 5.07
N GLN A 31 14.89 -14.58 3.87
CA GLN A 31 15.67 -14.72 2.62
C GLN A 31 16.87 -13.77 2.49
N GLY A 32 17.40 -13.25 3.60
CA GLY A 32 18.72 -12.64 3.63
C GLY A 32 18.77 -11.12 3.63
N MET A 33 17.65 -10.41 3.83
CA MET A 33 17.71 -8.97 4.14
C MET A 33 17.80 -8.65 5.65
N LEU A 34 17.72 -9.64 6.54
CA LEU A 34 17.73 -9.42 8.00
C LEU A 34 18.59 -10.39 8.85
N ARG A 35 19.18 -11.46 8.31
CA ARG A 35 19.73 -12.54 9.15
C ARG A 35 21.24 -12.57 9.39
N GLU A 36 22.06 -11.79 8.69
CA GLU A 36 23.53 -11.87 8.86
C GLU A 36 24.12 -11.05 10.02
N ALA A 37 23.33 -10.32 10.81
CA ALA A 37 23.89 -9.38 11.80
C ALA A 37 23.50 -9.64 13.27
N LEU A 38 22.82 -10.74 13.59
CA LEU A 38 22.33 -10.99 14.96
C LEU A 38 23.37 -11.61 15.92
N GLU A 39 24.58 -11.94 15.46
CA GLU A 39 25.60 -12.57 16.33
C GLU A 39 26.60 -11.60 16.97
N ASP A 40 26.72 -10.35 16.48
CA ASP A 40 27.83 -9.47 16.90
C ASP A 40 27.45 -8.29 17.82
N ALA A 41 26.19 -8.12 18.20
CA ALA A 41 25.74 -6.97 18.99
C ALA A 41 25.55 -7.25 20.49
N LYS A 42 26.37 -8.12 21.08
CA LYS A 42 26.61 -8.13 22.53
C LYS A 42 27.92 -7.43 22.79
N ASP A 43 27.87 -6.13 23.00
CA ASP A 43 28.56 -5.47 24.11
C ASP A 43 28.40 -3.95 24.04
N ASN A 44 28.29 -3.37 25.24
CA ASN A 44 28.46 -1.96 25.60
C ASN A 44 27.20 -1.06 25.61
N ASN A 45 26.53 -1.15 26.76
CA ASN A 45 25.72 -0.11 27.36
C ASN A 45 26.63 0.84 28.18
N SER A 46 26.48 2.17 28.07
CA SER A 46 26.45 3.09 29.23
C SER A 46 26.09 4.54 28.87
N ASP A 47 25.30 5.15 29.78
CA ASP A 47 25.26 6.57 30.21
C ASP A 47 24.15 7.54 29.71
N THR A 48 23.08 7.61 30.53
CA THR A 48 22.32 8.75 31.16
C THR A 48 22.93 10.16 31.05
N ASP A 49 22.28 11.35 31.08
CA ASP A 49 20.95 11.97 31.41
C ASP A 49 21.12 13.52 31.15
N PRO A 50 20.25 14.51 31.50
CA PRO A 50 18.78 14.69 31.50
C PRO A 50 18.26 16.05 30.91
N ASP A 51 16.93 16.13 30.72
CA ASP A 51 15.92 17.23 30.80
C ASP A 51 16.24 18.74 30.62
N SER A 52 15.35 19.44 29.88
CA SER A 52 14.73 20.70 30.35
C SER A 52 13.45 21.08 29.57
N ASP A 53 12.34 21.21 30.28
CA ASP A 53 11.04 21.76 29.85
C ASP A 53 11.04 23.29 29.70
N SER A 54 10.21 23.81 28.79
CA SER A 54 9.46 25.06 29.00
C SER A 54 8.28 25.21 28.03
N GLU A 55 7.07 25.28 28.58
CA GLU A 55 5.81 25.64 27.91
C GLU A 55 5.69 27.16 27.66
N SER A 56 5.01 27.54 26.58
CA SER A 56 4.13 28.72 26.56
C SER A 56 3.11 28.64 25.42
N GLU A 57 1.83 28.82 25.76
CA GLU A 57 0.67 28.93 24.88
C GLU A 57 0.61 30.33 24.22
N ASP A 58 0.27 30.42 22.92
CA ASP A 58 -0.92 31.16 22.45
C ASP A 58 -1.14 31.01 20.93
N GLY A 59 -2.42 30.86 20.56
CA GLY A 59 -2.86 30.26 19.30
C GLY A 59 -2.83 31.12 18.04
N GLN A 60 -2.73 30.40 16.91
CA GLN A 60 -3.35 30.72 15.61
C GLN A 60 -3.30 29.48 14.71
N ASP A 61 -4.49 28.96 14.38
CA ASP A 61 -4.70 27.78 13.53
C ASP A 61 -4.08 27.94 12.14
N LEU A 62 -2.87 27.40 11.98
CA LEU A 62 -2.31 26.94 10.73
C LEU A 62 -1.65 25.61 11.05
N ASP A 63 -2.24 24.50 10.59
CA ASP A 63 -1.66 23.16 10.72
C ASP A 63 -0.27 23.13 10.05
N ALA A 64 0.76 23.47 10.83
CA ALA A 64 2.15 23.23 10.56
C ALA A 64 2.56 22.05 11.44
N ASP A 65 2.65 20.88 10.81
CA ASP A 65 3.13 19.64 11.42
C ASP A 65 4.64 19.76 11.74
N GLU A 66 5.02 20.33 12.88
CA GLU A 66 6.43 20.56 13.24
C GLU A 66 7.17 19.33 13.81
N ASP A 67 6.65 18.10 13.69
CA ASP A 67 7.36 16.87 14.09
C ASP A 67 7.25 15.71 13.05
N GLU A 68 6.84 15.98 11.80
CA GLU A 68 6.80 15.00 10.69
C GLU A 68 7.74 15.36 9.51
N ASP A 69 8.81 16.12 9.77
CA ASP A 69 9.58 16.89 8.78
C ASP A 69 10.37 16.13 7.70
N ALA A 70 10.34 14.79 7.64
CA ALA A 70 10.81 14.12 6.43
C ALA A 70 9.85 13.04 5.93
N VAL A 71 9.21 13.39 4.81
CA VAL A 71 8.42 12.53 3.93
C VAL A 71 9.18 11.27 3.50
N THR A 72 10.50 11.38 3.41
CA THR A 72 11.42 10.31 3.04
C THR A 72 12.80 10.55 3.66
N GLY A 73 13.52 9.50 4.04
CA GLY A 73 14.88 9.66 4.59
C GLY A 73 15.41 8.49 5.42
N PRO A 74 16.66 8.57 5.90
CA PRO A 74 17.21 7.57 6.81
C PRO A 74 16.47 7.57 8.15
N VAL A 75 16.51 6.42 8.83
CA VAL A 75 15.99 6.24 10.19
C VAL A 75 17.10 5.63 11.06
N ASP A 76 17.31 6.23 12.22
CA ASP A 76 18.21 5.70 13.23
C ASP A 76 17.46 4.74 14.15
N GLY A 77 18.12 3.65 14.59
CA GLY A 77 17.59 2.71 15.56
C GLY A 77 17.28 1.32 15.00
N PRO A 78 16.84 0.38 15.88
CA PRO A 78 16.53 -0.98 15.46
C PRO A 78 15.31 -1.02 14.53
N PRO A 79 15.26 -1.97 13.57
CA PRO A 79 14.12 -2.11 12.69
C PRO A 79 12.82 -2.31 13.50
N PRO A 80 11.72 -1.61 13.15
CA PRO A 80 10.47 -1.74 13.86
C PRO A 80 9.88 -3.14 13.72
N LEU A 81 9.01 -3.54 14.66
CA LEU A 81 8.33 -4.84 14.64
C LEU A 81 7.41 -5.00 13.40
N SER A 82 6.93 -3.88 12.86
CA SER A 82 6.17 -3.76 11.61
C SER A 82 6.81 -2.72 10.69
N ASP A 83 7.00 -3.09 9.43
CA ASP A 83 7.57 -2.23 8.39
C ASP A 83 6.57 -1.15 7.95
N ILE A 84 5.27 -1.34 8.20
CA ILE A 84 4.22 -0.37 7.91
C ILE A 84 3.48 0.04 9.18
N THR A 85 3.34 1.35 9.38
CA THR A 85 2.61 1.92 10.51
C THR A 85 1.61 2.98 10.03
N LEU A 86 0.39 2.94 10.54
CA LEU A 86 -0.60 4.00 10.30
C LEU A 86 -0.13 5.31 10.95
N ALA A 87 -0.56 6.45 10.40
CA ALA A 87 -0.31 7.75 11.00
C ALA A 87 -0.77 7.80 12.46
N LEU A 88 -0.07 8.58 13.28
CA LEU A 88 -0.40 8.70 14.71
C LEU A 88 -1.76 9.37 14.91
N LYS A 89 -2.07 10.39 14.11
CA LYS A 89 -3.32 11.15 14.19
C LYS A 89 -4.39 10.50 13.32
N CYS A 90 -5.53 10.18 13.94
CA CYS A 90 -6.72 9.77 13.21
C CYS A 90 -7.29 10.95 12.41
N ALA A 91 -7.70 10.68 11.18
CA ALA A 91 -8.38 11.63 10.34
C ALA A 91 -9.80 11.90 10.84
N ARG A 92 -10.21 13.17 10.83
CA ARG A 92 -11.52 13.62 11.32
C ARG A 92 -12.54 13.73 10.19
N GLY A 93 -13.82 13.77 10.56
CA GLY A 93 -14.93 14.04 9.62
C GLY A 93 -15.48 12.81 8.89
N TYR A 94 -15.14 11.60 9.35
CA TYR A 94 -15.71 10.35 8.85
C TYR A 94 -16.78 9.82 9.79
N PRO A 95 -17.83 9.16 9.28
CA PRO A 95 -18.73 8.39 10.12
C PRO A 95 -18.04 7.10 10.57
N LEU A 96 -17.99 6.87 11.87
CA LEU A 96 -17.28 5.76 12.51
C LEU A 96 -18.24 4.80 13.24
N GLY A 97 -19.55 4.96 13.07
CA GLY A 97 -20.57 4.12 13.73
C GLY A 97 -20.75 2.74 13.10
N SER A 98 -20.41 2.59 11.81
CA SER A 98 -20.36 1.30 11.14
C SER A 98 -19.50 1.37 9.87
N ILE A 99 -19.01 0.20 9.42
CA ILE A 99 -18.31 0.06 8.14
C ILE A 99 -19.22 0.45 6.96
N TRP A 100 -20.52 0.19 7.05
CA TRP A 100 -21.50 0.58 6.04
C TRP A 100 -21.59 2.11 5.87
N GLU A 101 -21.72 2.85 6.97
CA GLU A 101 -21.76 4.32 6.92
C GLU A 101 -20.47 4.91 6.37
N LEU A 102 -19.32 4.35 6.77
CA LEU A 102 -18.02 4.72 6.24
C LEU A 102 -17.94 4.48 4.73
N GLY A 103 -18.36 3.30 4.27
CA GLY A 103 -18.41 2.93 2.85
C GLY A 103 -19.26 3.91 2.04
N LYS A 104 -20.45 4.24 2.53
CA LYS A 104 -21.33 5.23 1.90
C LYS A 104 -20.66 6.61 1.82
N HIS A 105 -20.00 7.06 2.89
CA HIS A 105 -19.32 8.36 2.93
C HIS A 105 -18.18 8.46 1.91
N ILE A 106 -17.39 7.39 1.75
CA ILE A 106 -16.27 7.37 0.80
C ILE A 106 -16.68 6.96 -0.63
N LYS A 107 -17.99 6.76 -0.89
CA LYS A 107 -18.56 6.28 -2.15
C LYS A 107 -18.08 4.88 -2.56
N GLN A 108 -17.81 4.03 -1.57
CA GLN A 108 -17.51 2.61 -1.73
C GLN A 108 -18.60 1.80 -1.01
N GLU A 109 -19.78 1.67 -1.62
CA GLU A 109 -20.96 1.08 -0.95
C GLU A 109 -20.78 -0.39 -0.58
N ASN A 110 -19.90 -1.13 -1.26
CA ASN A 110 -19.58 -2.52 -0.96
C ASN A 110 -18.45 -2.68 0.08
N LEU A 111 -18.01 -1.62 0.78
CA LEU A 111 -16.90 -1.68 1.74
C LEU A 111 -17.11 -2.78 2.80
N GLU A 112 -18.34 -2.91 3.32
CA GLU A 112 -18.69 -3.98 4.25
C GLU A 112 -18.43 -5.37 3.67
N ALA A 113 -18.85 -5.62 2.42
CA ALA A 113 -18.60 -6.89 1.76
C ALA A 113 -17.09 -7.14 1.59
N LEU A 114 -16.31 -6.10 1.30
CA LEU A 114 -14.86 -6.20 1.18
C LEU A 114 -14.17 -6.53 2.52
N VAL A 115 -14.62 -5.92 3.63
CA VAL A 115 -14.13 -6.25 4.98
C VAL A 115 -14.48 -7.69 5.34
N ARG A 116 -15.69 -8.14 5.03
CA ARG A 116 -16.11 -9.54 5.25
C ARG A 116 -15.26 -10.54 4.47
N ILE A 117 -14.98 -10.25 3.20
CA ILE A 117 -14.09 -11.06 2.35
C ILE A 117 -12.67 -11.09 2.93
N PHE A 118 -12.16 -9.94 3.37
CA PHE A 118 -10.87 -9.83 4.05
C PHE A 118 -10.80 -10.72 5.31
N LEU A 119 -11.80 -10.64 6.19
CA LEU A 119 -11.88 -11.47 7.40
C LEU A 119 -12.00 -12.96 7.08
N PHE A 120 -12.72 -13.33 6.02
CA PHE A 120 -12.79 -14.71 5.56
C PHE A 120 -11.41 -15.27 5.20
N TYR A 121 -10.60 -14.51 4.45
CA TYR A 121 -9.23 -14.94 4.11
C TYR A 121 -8.29 -14.92 5.31
N HIS A 122 -8.47 -13.99 6.24
CA HIS A 122 -7.73 -13.97 7.50
C HIS A 122 -7.97 -15.27 8.30
N GLN A 123 -9.23 -15.73 8.40
CA GLN A 123 -9.58 -16.98 9.08
C GLN A 123 -9.28 -18.25 8.26
N ASN A 124 -9.18 -18.13 6.93
CA ASN A 124 -8.96 -19.25 6.01
C ASN A 124 -7.81 -18.96 5.03
N PRO A 125 -6.55 -18.87 5.49
CA PRO A 125 -5.43 -18.42 4.66
C PRO A 125 -5.19 -19.27 3.41
N ASN A 126 -5.52 -20.56 3.48
CA ASN A 126 -5.32 -21.53 2.38
C ASN A 126 -6.52 -21.65 1.45
N SER A 127 -7.60 -20.87 1.66
CA SER A 127 -8.80 -20.96 0.84
C SER A 127 -8.52 -20.43 -0.58
N ALA A 128 -8.90 -21.21 -1.59
CA ALA A 128 -8.77 -20.82 -2.98
C ALA A 128 -10.09 -20.25 -3.53
N GLY A 129 -9.96 -19.21 -4.36
CA GLY A 129 -11.11 -18.58 -5.05
C GLY A 129 -11.82 -17.52 -4.21
N ALA A 130 -12.65 -16.72 -4.87
CA ALA A 130 -13.44 -15.66 -4.24
C ALA A 130 -14.60 -16.28 -3.43
N PRO A 131 -14.70 -16.05 -2.12
CA PRO A 131 -15.85 -16.51 -1.35
C PRO A 131 -17.10 -15.72 -1.75
N SER A 132 -18.26 -16.36 -1.66
CA SER A 132 -19.51 -15.61 -1.62
C SER A 132 -19.56 -14.81 -0.32
N VAL A 133 -20.01 -13.55 -0.38
CA VAL A 133 -20.17 -12.69 0.81
C VAL A 133 -21.05 -13.35 1.87
N SER A 134 -22.03 -14.17 1.46
CA SER A 134 -22.89 -14.93 2.38
C SER A 134 -22.14 -15.97 3.23
N ALA A 135 -20.98 -16.44 2.76
CA ALA A 135 -20.13 -17.39 3.47
C ALA A 135 -19.07 -16.70 4.34
N CYS A 136 -18.97 -15.37 4.28
CA CYS A 136 -18.01 -14.60 5.06
C CYS A 136 -18.54 -14.27 6.47
N PRO A 137 -17.65 -14.05 7.46
CA PRO A 137 -18.03 -13.69 8.83
C PRO A 137 -18.98 -12.49 8.92
N SER A 138 -19.79 -12.43 9.98
CA SER A 138 -20.51 -11.19 10.31
C SER A 138 -19.55 -10.14 10.85
N ILE A 139 -19.93 -8.87 10.71
CA ILE A 139 -19.16 -7.72 11.21
C ILE A 139 -19.96 -6.86 12.19
N ASP A 140 -21.06 -7.41 12.75
CA ASP A 140 -21.94 -6.69 13.66
C ASP A 140 -21.25 -6.27 14.97
N SER A 141 -20.20 -6.98 15.36
CA SER A 141 -19.38 -6.74 16.55
C SER A 141 -18.10 -5.96 16.26
N ILE A 142 -17.99 -5.31 15.09
CA ILE A 142 -16.88 -4.39 14.83
C ILE A 142 -17.04 -3.15 15.70
N GLU A 143 -15.95 -2.77 16.35
CA GLU A 143 -15.85 -1.58 17.19
C GLU A 143 -14.61 -0.74 16.80
N ASP A 144 -14.45 0.42 17.42
CA ASP A 144 -13.25 1.28 17.32
C ASP A 144 -12.77 1.58 15.89
N ILE A 145 -13.71 1.88 14.98
CA ILE A 145 -13.38 2.26 13.61
C ILE A 145 -12.60 3.58 13.61
N SER A 146 -11.42 3.58 12.99
CA SER A 146 -10.58 4.76 12.83
C SER A 146 -10.10 4.90 11.38
N VAL A 147 -9.91 6.11 10.90
CA VAL A 147 -9.47 6.42 9.52
C VAL A 147 -8.17 7.20 9.55
N PHE A 148 -7.29 6.98 8.58
CA PHE A 148 -5.99 7.62 8.47
C PHE A 148 -5.76 8.14 7.05
N HIS A 149 -5.07 9.28 6.91
CA HIS A 149 -4.73 9.85 5.59
C HIS A 149 -3.35 9.42 5.09
N SER A 150 -2.56 8.73 5.91
CA SER A 150 -1.24 8.22 5.53
C SER A 150 -0.84 7.00 6.36
N ALA A 151 0.16 6.29 5.83
CA ALA A 151 0.92 5.27 6.50
C ALA A 151 2.41 5.51 6.23
N LYS A 152 3.27 5.12 7.18
CA LYS A 152 4.72 5.18 7.08
C LYS A 152 5.27 3.78 6.82
N ALA A 153 6.02 3.63 5.74
CA ALA A 153 6.82 2.46 5.44
C ALA A 153 8.26 2.66 5.92
N VAL A 154 8.88 1.63 6.50
CA VAL A 154 10.28 1.61 6.93
C VAL A 154 10.90 0.30 6.42
N PHE A 155 12.03 0.38 5.71
CA PHE A 155 12.69 -0.78 5.12
C PHE A 155 14.22 -0.63 5.10
N CYS A 156 14.95 -1.74 5.00
CA CYS A 156 16.41 -1.72 4.90
C CYS A 156 16.89 -1.37 3.48
N ALA A 157 17.82 -0.43 3.39
CA ALA A 157 18.53 -0.08 2.17
C ALA A 157 19.57 -1.19 1.81
N PRO A 158 19.52 -1.84 0.63
CA PRO A 158 20.46 -2.92 0.27
C PRO A 158 21.93 -2.48 0.14
N SER A 159 22.22 -1.18 0.03
CA SER A 159 23.57 -0.63 -0.11
C SER A 159 24.24 -0.30 1.20
N ASN A 160 23.48 -0.27 2.30
CA ASN A 160 24.00 0.09 3.61
C ASN A 160 24.10 -1.20 4.40
N SER A 161 25.28 -1.48 4.96
CA SER A 161 25.36 -2.48 6.03
C SER A 161 24.33 -2.12 7.11
N PRO A 162 23.68 -3.10 7.76
CA PRO A 162 22.70 -2.87 8.82
C PRO A 162 23.39 -2.36 10.09
N GLY A 163 24.03 -1.18 10.01
CA GLY A 163 24.40 -0.35 11.13
C GLY A 163 23.34 0.72 11.38
N VAL A 164 23.67 1.67 12.26
CA VAL A 164 22.77 2.71 12.82
C VAL A 164 22.09 3.61 11.78
N GLY A 165 22.41 3.53 10.47
CA GLY A 165 21.78 4.33 9.39
C GLY A 165 21.32 3.52 8.16
N GLY A 166 21.01 2.24 8.31
CA GLY A 166 20.60 1.36 7.20
C GLY A 166 19.11 1.37 6.84
N LEU A 167 18.27 1.97 7.68
CA LEU A 167 16.82 2.01 7.47
C LEU A 167 16.41 3.25 6.68
N TYR A 168 15.43 3.08 5.80
CA TYR A 168 14.85 4.13 4.99
C TYR A 168 13.35 4.21 5.27
N ARG A 169 12.81 5.43 5.34
CA ARG A 169 11.38 5.69 5.53
C ARG A 169 10.74 6.29 4.30
N GLU A 170 9.47 5.96 4.06
CA GLU A 170 8.60 6.57 3.06
C GLU A 170 7.21 6.80 3.63
N MET A 171 6.58 7.93 3.30
CA MET A 171 5.17 8.18 3.62
C MET A 171 4.26 7.90 2.42
N ILE A 172 3.34 6.95 2.60
CA ILE A 172 2.30 6.59 1.64
C ILE A 172 1.02 7.32 2.01
N ARG A 173 0.41 8.04 1.07
CA ARG A 173 -0.76 8.89 1.32
C ARG A 173 -2.04 8.38 0.67
N SER A 174 -3.13 8.58 1.40
CA SER A 174 -4.50 8.46 0.93
C SER A 174 -5.31 9.65 1.47
N THR A 175 -4.95 10.85 1.00
CA THR A 175 -5.49 12.13 1.47
C THR A 175 -6.58 12.63 0.52
N PRO A 176 -7.86 12.76 0.93
CA PRO A 176 -8.95 13.19 0.05
C PRO A 176 -8.81 14.62 -0.50
N LYS A 177 -8.15 15.51 0.25
CA LYS A 177 -7.93 16.91 -0.11
C LYS A 177 -6.47 17.25 0.07
N TRP A 178 -5.69 17.11 -0.99
CA TRP A 178 -4.29 17.48 -1.04
C TRP A 178 -4.12 18.75 -1.88
N LYS A 179 -3.53 19.79 -1.28
CA LYS A 179 -3.26 21.06 -1.98
C LYS A 179 -1.87 20.99 -2.60
N THR A 180 -1.81 21.05 -3.93
CA THR A 180 -0.54 21.11 -4.65
C THR A 180 -0.68 22.02 -5.87
N SER A 181 0.31 22.90 -6.08
CA SER A 181 0.36 23.80 -7.23
C SER A 181 -0.94 24.59 -7.49
N GLY A 182 -1.61 25.03 -6.42
CA GLY A 182 -2.86 25.79 -6.50
C GLY A 182 -4.14 24.96 -6.74
N ILE A 183 -4.03 23.64 -6.86
CA ILE A 183 -5.17 22.72 -7.06
C ILE A 183 -5.41 21.92 -5.78
N ILE A 184 -6.69 21.68 -5.44
CA ILE A 184 -7.09 20.77 -4.37
C ILE A 184 -7.69 19.52 -5.01
N ALA A 185 -7.02 18.38 -4.83
CA ALA A 185 -7.48 17.10 -5.36
C ALA A 185 -7.09 15.94 -4.42
N PRO A 186 -7.71 14.76 -4.54
CA PRO A 186 -7.28 13.59 -3.78
C PRO A 186 -5.86 13.16 -4.17
N ARG A 187 -5.03 12.84 -3.17
CA ARG A 187 -3.75 12.16 -3.33
C ARG A 187 -3.89 10.72 -2.86
N ARG A 188 -3.80 9.79 -3.80
CA ARG A 188 -3.95 8.35 -3.58
C ARG A 188 -2.72 7.67 -4.16
N ASP A 189 -1.73 7.43 -3.31
CA ASP A 189 -0.44 6.88 -3.69
C ASP A 189 -0.60 5.40 -4.10
N CYS A 190 0.28 4.94 -5.00
CA CYS A 190 0.39 3.53 -5.35
C CYS A 190 1.39 2.83 -4.42
N VAL A 191 1.23 1.53 -4.25
CA VAL A 191 2.01 0.69 -3.34
C VAL A 191 2.41 -0.62 -4.01
N LEU A 192 3.59 -1.10 -3.62
CA LEU A 192 4.03 -2.47 -3.90
C LEU A 192 3.48 -3.38 -2.81
N LEU A 193 2.87 -4.48 -3.23
CA LEU A 193 2.34 -5.52 -2.36
C LEU A 193 3.17 -6.78 -2.49
N HIS A 194 3.53 -7.40 -1.37
CA HIS A 194 4.24 -8.67 -1.38
C HIS A 194 3.24 -9.82 -1.60
N THR A 195 3.54 -10.72 -2.55
CA THR A 195 2.62 -11.83 -2.92
C THR A 195 2.84 -13.11 -2.13
N GLY A 196 3.89 -13.17 -1.30
CA GLY A 196 4.37 -14.42 -0.70
C GLY A 196 5.04 -15.37 -1.68
N SER A 197 5.27 -14.90 -2.92
CA SER A 197 6.04 -15.62 -3.90
C SER A 197 7.53 -15.31 -3.75
N ASP A 198 8.36 -16.34 -3.76
CA ASP A 198 9.83 -16.24 -3.78
C ASP A 198 10.38 -15.88 -5.18
N MET A 199 9.54 -15.28 -6.03
CA MET A 199 9.92 -14.98 -7.41
C MET A 199 10.75 -13.69 -7.44
N PRO A 200 11.87 -13.68 -8.20
CA PRO A 200 12.78 -12.54 -8.19
C PRO A 200 12.18 -11.31 -8.88
N GLY A 201 12.64 -10.13 -8.44
CA GLY A 201 12.26 -8.84 -8.99
C GLY A 201 10.75 -8.59 -8.91
N ALA A 202 10.22 -7.81 -9.86
CA ALA A 202 8.80 -7.45 -9.88
C ALA A 202 7.82 -8.65 -10.05
N ARG A 203 8.32 -9.87 -10.35
CA ARG A 203 7.47 -11.07 -10.40
C ARG A 203 6.91 -11.45 -9.03
N GLY A 204 7.64 -11.14 -7.95
CA GLY A 204 7.21 -11.40 -6.57
C GLY A 204 6.24 -10.39 -5.98
N PHE A 205 5.88 -9.33 -6.73
CA PHE A 205 5.08 -8.22 -6.22
C PHE A 205 3.84 -7.97 -7.06
N GLU A 206 2.77 -7.50 -6.43
CA GLU A 206 1.65 -6.84 -7.12
C GLU A 206 1.68 -5.32 -6.85
N VAL A 207 0.87 -4.59 -7.62
CA VAL A 207 0.72 -3.13 -7.47
C VAL A 207 -0.72 -2.80 -7.17
N ALA A 208 -0.92 -1.86 -6.25
CA ALA A 208 -2.25 -1.33 -5.95
C ALA A 208 -2.21 0.18 -5.69
N ARG A 209 -3.36 0.85 -5.79
CA ARG A 209 -3.54 2.24 -5.39
C ARG A 209 -4.35 2.31 -4.11
N VAL A 210 -3.88 3.08 -3.12
CA VAL A 210 -4.56 3.15 -1.81
C VAL A 210 -5.67 4.19 -1.81
N HIS A 211 -6.89 3.77 -1.51
CA HIS A 211 -8.09 4.61 -1.44
C HIS A 211 -8.52 4.98 -0.01
N LEU A 212 -8.16 4.17 0.99
CA LEU A 212 -8.41 4.45 2.41
C LEU A 212 -7.39 3.70 3.27
N PHE A 213 -6.89 4.32 4.32
CA PHE A 213 -6.31 3.60 5.45
C PHE A 213 -7.29 3.66 6.62
N PHE A 214 -7.53 2.53 7.26
CA PHE A 214 -8.46 2.45 8.38
C PHE A 214 -8.09 1.32 9.32
N SER A 215 -8.60 1.36 10.54
CA SER A 215 -8.51 0.25 11.48
C SER A 215 -9.85 0.02 12.14
N PHE A 216 -10.03 -1.18 12.70
CA PHE A 216 -11.18 -1.54 13.49
C PHE A 216 -10.81 -2.66 14.48
N ALA A 217 -11.54 -2.75 15.59
CA ALA A 217 -11.46 -3.87 16.51
C ALA A 217 -12.55 -4.89 16.17
N LEU A 218 -12.21 -6.17 16.22
CA LEU A 218 -13.17 -7.26 16.16
C LEU A 218 -12.72 -8.33 17.16
N GLU A 219 -13.59 -8.63 18.13
CA GLU A 219 -13.26 -9.48 19.27
C GLU A 219 -12.07 -8.90 20.06
N GLU A 220 -10.95 -9.63 20.16
CA GLU A 220 -9.73 -9.18 20.87
C GLU A 220 -8.62 -8.69 19.91
N GLU A 221 -8.90 -8.60 18.60
CA GLU A 221 -7.91 -8.25 17.58
C GLU A 221 -8.20 -6.89 16.92
N VAL A 222 -7.15 -6.07 16.78
CA VAL A 222 -7.21 -4.80 16.05
C VAL A 222 -6.66 -5.01 14.65
N PHE A 223 -7.52 -4.88 13.65
CA PHE A 223 -7.17 -5.00 12.24
C PHE A 223 -6.76 -3.65 11.67
N LYS A 224 -5.54 -3.55 11.17
CA LYS A 224 -5.05 -2.37 10.45
C LYS A 224 -5.09 -2.63 8.95
N CYS A 225 -5.92 -1.87 8.24
CA CYS A 225 -6.31 -2.18 6.88
C CYS A 225 -6.08 -1.02 5.90
N ALA A 226 -5.95 -1.39 4.63
CA ALA A 226 -6.04 -0.47 3.50
C ALA A 226 -7.13 -0.93 2.53
N LEU A 227 -7.99 -0.01 2.10
CA LEU A 227 -8.83 -0.19 0.92
C LEU A 227 -7.99 0.18 -0.30
N ILE A 228 -7.90 -0.73 -1.25
CA ILE A 228 -7.07 -0.57 -2.43
C ILE A 228 -7.85 -0.81 -3.72
N HIS A 229 -7.40 -0.18 -4.80
CA HIS A 229 -7.72 -0.53 -6.17
C HIS A 229 -6.55 -1.34 -6.74
N GLU A 230 -6.81 -2.56 -7.18
CA GLU A 230 -5.80 -3.46 -7.70
C GLU A 230 -5.40 -3.16 -9.14
N PHE A 231 -4.14 -3.43 -9.47
CA PHE A 231 -3.65 -3.50 -10.84
C PHE A 231 -3.23 -4.93 -11.16
N CYS A 232 -3.44 -5.35 -12.40
CA CYS A 232 -3.01 -6.64 -12.90
C CYS A 232 -1.85 -6.49 -13.89
N LYS A 233 -0.90 -7.42 -13.88
CA LYS A 233 0.17 -7.47 -14.89
C LYS A 233 -0.45 -7.77 -16.25
N SER A 234 -0.10 -6.98 -17.26
CA SER A 234 -0.60 -7.16 -18.62
C SER A 234 -0.03 -8.40 -19.31
N PHE A 235 1.21 -8.74 -18.97
CA PHE A 235 2.00 -9.81 -19.58
C PHE A 235 2.84 -10.53 -18.52
N ASP A 236 3.32 -11.72 -18.88
CA ASP A 236 4.16 -12.56 -17.99
C ASP A 236 5.64 -12.13 -17.97
N ASP A 237 6.02 -11.15 -18.79
CA ASP A 237 7.38 -10.64 -18.93
C ASP A 237 7.40 -9.09 -18.99
N PRO A 238 8.53 -8.46 -18.60
CA PRO A 238 8.70 -7.01 -18.72
C PRO A 238 8.76 -6.58 -20.18
N ASP A 239 8.49 -5.29 -20.41
CA ASP A 239 8.65 -4.65 -21.71
C ASP A 239 10.11 -4.81 -22.19
N PRO A 240 10.34 -5.30 -23.42
CA PRO A 240 11.68 -5.62 -23.91
C PRO A 240 12.57 -4.39 -24.13
N ASP A 241 11.98 -3.21 -24.35
CA ASP A 241 12.73 -2.00 -24.71
C ASP A 241 13.27 -1.29 -23.47
N ASN A 242 12.52 -1.34 -22.36
CA ASN A 242 12.86 -0.61 -21.13
C ASN A 242 12.98 -1.50 -19.88
N GLY A 243 12.61 -2.78 -19.97
CA GLY A 243 12.69 -3.74 -18.88
C GLY A 243 11.74 -3.45 -17.70
N MET A 244 10.74 -2.58 -17.87
CA MET A 244 9.73 -2.29 -16.86
C MET A 244 8.50 -3.17 -17.05
N TRP A 245 7.85 -3.51 -15.95
CA TRP A 245 6.62 -4.29 -15.97
C TRP A 245 5.42 -3.39 -16.28
N VAL A 246 4.50 -3.89 -17.09
CA VAL A 246 3.27 -3.17 -17.45
C VAL A 246 2.12 -3.70 -16.61
N PHE A 247 1.40 -2.76 -15.99
CA PHE A 247 0.24 -3.00 -15.15
C PHE A 247 -0.98 -2.26 -15.71
N GLU A 248 -2.14 -2.92 -15.73
CA GLU A 248 -3.42 -2.34 -16.08
C GLU A 248 -4.33 -2.28 -14.84
N PRO A 249 -5.15 -1.22 -14.68
CA PRO A 249 -6.21 -1.20 -13.69
C PRO A 249 -7.07 -2.47 -13.78
N ASP A 250 -7.29 -3.15 -12.66
CA ASP A 250 -8.16 -4.32 -12.64
C ASP A 250 -9.64 -3.89 -12.48
N TYR A 251 -10.54 -4.65 -13.08
CA TYR A 251 -11.97 -4.40 -13.12
C TYR A 251 -12.75 -5.68 -12.78
N ASN A 252 -13.82 -5.53 -12.00
CA ASN A 252 -14.77 -6.60 -11.75
C ASN A 252 -15.66 -6.87 -12.98
N ARG A 253 -16.51 -7.89 -12.87
CA ARG A 253 -17.41 -8.32 -13.97
C ARG A 253 -18.39 -7.25 -14.43
N ASP A 254 -18.69 -6.28 -13.57
CA ASP A 254 -19.61 -5.18 -13.85
C ASP A 254 -18.89 -3.97 -14.47
N GLY A 255 -17.57 -4.09 -14.72
CA GLY A 255 -16.74 -3.02 -15.30
C GLY A 255 -16.37 -1.93 -14.30
N PHE A 256 -16.63 -2.11 -13.01
CA PHE A 256 -16.12 -1.23 -11.97
C PHE A 256 -14.72 -1.68 -11.55
N ARG A 257 -13.92 -0.74 -11.06
CA ARG A 257 -12.58 -1.04 -10.55
C ARG A 257 -12.63 -2.11 -9.48
N LEU A 258 -11.71 -3.08 -9.56
CA LEU A 258 -11.60 -4.12 -8.55
C LEU A 258 -11.02 -3.52 -7.27
N MET A 259 -11.86 -3.47 -6.24
CA MET A 259 -11.51 -2.95 -4.92
C MET A 259 -11.37 -4.09 -3.93
N SER A 260 -10.37 -4.00 -3.06
CA SER A 260 -10.10 -5.01 -2.03
C SER A 260 -9.66 -4.35 -0.72
N VAL A 261 -9.91 -5.04 0.39
CA VAL A 261 -9.35 -4.68 1.70
C VAL A 261 -8.18 -5.62 1.99
N ILE A 262 -7.03 -5.04 2.31
CA ILE A 262 -5.82 -5.78 2.68
C ILE A 262 -5.34 -5.34 4.06
N HIS A 263 -4.60 -6.21 4.73
CA HIS A 263 -3.84 -5.80 5.92
C HIS A 263 -2.70 -4.87 5.49
N ILE A 264 -2.38 -3.85 6.26
CA ILE A 264 -1.31 -2.90 5.91
C ILE A 264 0.06 -3.57 5.79
N ASP A 265 0.29 -4.67 6.52
CA ASP A 265 1.56 -5.42 6.47
C ASP A 265 1.81 -6.07 5.11
N SER A 266 0.80 -6.15 4.23
CA SER A 266 1.00 -6.59 2.84
C SER A 266 1.74 -5.56 1.99
N ILE A 267 1.74 -4.30 2.44
CA ILE A 267 2.40 -3.20 1.75
C ILE A 267 3.89 -3.26 2.06
N VAL A 268 4.69 -3.19 1.01
CA VAL A 268 6.16 -3.13 1.14
C VAL A 268 6.62 -1.69 1.19
N ARG A 269 6.13 -0.87 0.25
CA ARG A 269 6.49 0.54 0.09
C ARG A 269 5.66 1.23 -0.99
N ALA A 270 5.91 2.52 -1.24
CA ALA A 270 5.28 3.23 -2.33
C ALA A 270 5.75 2.68 -3.70
N ALA A 271 4.84 2.68 -4.68
CA ALA A 271 5.12 2.36 -6.07
C ALA A 271 4.97 3.60 -6.95
N HIS A 272 5.83 3.75 -7.95
CA HIS A 272 5.68 4.80 -8.95
C HIS A 272 5.25 4.20 -10.29
N LEU A 273 4.13 4.70 -10.81
CA LEU A 273 3.54 4.27 -12.07
C LEU A 273 3.65 5.37 -13.12
N LEU A 274 4.21 5.05 -14.28
CA LEU A 274 4.30 5.93 -15.44
C LEU A 274 3.26 5.53 -16.48
N PRO A 275 2.47 6.45 -17.05
CA PRO A 275 1.49 6.10 -18.07
C PRO A 275 2.16 5.51 -19.33
N VAL A 276 1.59 4.44 -19.88
CA VAL A 276 1.95 3.93 -21.20
C VAL A 276 1.22 4.75 -22.26
N PHE A 277 1.96 5.35 -23.18
CA PHE A 277 1.40 6.06 -24.32
C PHE A 277 1.25 5.09 -25.49
N LYS A 278 0.05 5.05 -26.09
CA LYS A 278 -0.21 4.28 -27.31
C LYS A 278 -0.36 5.25 -28.48
N ASP A 279 0.29 4.95 -29.59
CA ASP A 279 0.31 5.83 -30.78
C ASP A 279 -1.08 6.14 -31.33
N ASP A 280 -2.04 5.23 -31.12
CA ASP A 280 -3.43 5.34 -31.58
C ASP A 280 -4.38 6.04 -30.59
N THR A 281 -3.90 6.39 -29.40
CA THR A 281 -4.73 6.92 -28.31
C THR A 281 -4.23 8.32 -27.93
N PRO A 282 -4.78 9.40 -28.52
CA PRO A 282 -4.35 10.76 -28.20
C PRO A 282 -4.65 11.09 -26.73
N ILE A 283 -3.71 11.76 -26.08
CA ILE A 283 -3.88 12.27 -24.72
C ILE A 283 -4.88 13.43 -24.75
N PRO A 284 -6.01 13.35 -24.03
CA PRO A 284 -6.93 14.47 -23.89
C PRO A 284 -6.21 15.71 -23.33
N ARG A 285 -6.47 16.88 -23.90
CA ARG A 285 -5.78 18.14 -23.51
C ARG A 285 -6.14 18.58 -22.09
N GLU A 286 -7.25 18.09 -21.59
CA GLU A 286 -7.82 18.41 -20.29
C GLU A 286 -7.28 17.48 -19.19
N ILE A 287 -6.40 16.53 -19.50
CA ILE A 287 -5.77 15.69 -18.48
C ILE A 287 -4.98 16.57 -17.51
N ASN A 288 -5.29 16.38 -16.23
CA ASN A 288 -4.54 16.91 -15.11
C ASN A 288 -3.72 15.77 -14.47
N PHE A 289 -2.54 16.06 -13.93
CA PHE A 289 -1.73 15.09 -13.19
C PHE A 289 -2.50 14.42 -12.04
N THR A 290 -3.52 15.09 -11.49
CA THR A 290 -4.39 14.53 -10.44
C THR A 290 -5.26 13.35 -10.91
N HIS A 291 -5.46 13.21 -12.22
CA HIS A 291 -6.29 12.17 -12.84
C HIS A 291 -5.51 11.20 -13.72
N THR A 292 -4.17 11.26 -13.74
CA THR A 292 -3.32 10.38 -14.57
C THR A 292 -3.62 8.89 -14.32
N LEU A 293 -3.71 8.49 -13.05
CA LEU A 293 -4.02 7.10 -12.67
C LEU A 293 -5.46 6.68 -13.04
N ASP A 294 -6.30 7.63 -13.45
CA ASP A 294 -7.67 7.39 -13.87
C ASP A 294 -7.89 7.48 -15.37
N ALA A 295 -7.00 8.18 -16.09
CA ALA A 295 -7.15 8.47 -17.50
C ALA A 295 -6.43 7.46 -18.42
N PHE A 296 -5.38 6.82 -17.94
CA PHE A 296 -4.58 5.88 -18.74
C PHE A 296 -5.00 4.42 -18.49
N LYS A 297 -4.86 3.61 -19.54
CA LYS A 297 -5.26 2.20 -19.52
C LYS A 297 -4.18 1.27 -18.99
N ALA A 298 -2.91 1.68 -19.07
CA ALA A 298 -1.76 0.87 -18.69
C ALA A 298 -0.64 1.76 -18.14
N PHE A 299 0.18 1.19 -17.27
CA PHE A 299 1.26 1.89 -16.58
C PHE A 299 2.51 1.03 -16.49
N TYR A 300 3.67 1.63 -16.73
CA TYR A 300 4.96 1.04 -16.39
C TYR A 300 5.22 1.19 -14.89
N LEU A 301 5.61 0.09 -14.24
CA LEU A 301 6.17 0.12 -12.90
C LEU A 301 7.61 0.64 -12.96
N ASN A 302 7.80 1.88 -12.52
CA ASN A 302 9.07 2.57 -12.61
C ASN A 302 10.05 2.09 -11.52
N LYS A 303 10.94 1.19 -11.90
CA LYS A 303 12.04 0.70 -11.04
C LYS A 303 13.21 1.67 -10.89
N TYR A 304 13.22 2.80 -11.60
CA TYR A 304 14.35 3.75 -11.65
C TYR A 304 14.14 4.99 -10.77
N ILE A 305 13.09 5.04 -9.95
CA ILE A 305 12.84 6.20 -9.09
C ILE A 305 13.91 6.40 -8.01
N ASP A 306 14.53 5.31 -7.55
CA ASP A 306 15.58 5.31 -6.55
C ASP A 306 16.31 3.96 -6.60
N TYR A 307 17.43 3.86 -5.87
CA TYR A 307 18.26 2.65 -5.82
C TYR A 307 17.53 1.44 -5.20
N HIS A 308 16.68 1.65 -4.21
CA HIS A 308 15.92 0.59 -3.53
C HIS A 308 14.87 0.00 -4.46
N SER A 309 14.13 0.84 -5.19
CA SER A 309 13.19 0.43 -6.24
C SER A 309 13.88 -0.45 -7.27
N PHE A 310 15.06 -0.03 -7.71
CA PHE A 310 15.82 -0.78 -8.69
C PHE A 310 16.20 -2.15 -8.14
N LYS A 311 16.75 -2.21 -6.93
CA LYS A 311 17.16 -3.48 -6.31
C LYS A 311 16.00 -4.42 -5.98
N THR A 312 14.86 -3.90 -5.57
CA THR A 312 13.67 -4.70 -5.24
C THR A 312 13.01 -5.28 -6.50
N LEU A 313 13.03 -4.54 -7.61
CA LEU A 313 12.26 -4.88 -8.82
C LEU A 313 13.09 -5.49 -9.96
N PHE A 314 14.42 -5.47 -9.87
CA PHE A 314 15.35 -6.02 -10.86
C PHE A 314 15.38 -7.55 -10.88
#